data_AF-A0A1J4XN47-F1
#
_entry.id   AF-A0A1J4XN47-F1
#
_cell.length_a   1.000
_cell.length_b   1.000
_cell.length_c   1.000
_cell.angle_alpha   90.00
_cell.angle_beta   90.00
_cell.angle_gamma   90.00
#
_symmetry.space_group_name_H-M   'P 1'
#
loop_
_entity.id
_entity.type
_entity.pdbx_description
1 polymer ?
#
loop_
_entity_poly.entity_id
_entity_poly.type
_entity_poly.pdbx_seq_one_letter_code
_entity_poly.pdbx_strand_id
1 'polypeptide(L)'
;MTYEQVKQIVLDIISEIAPDEDLSDVKPEVPLRDQLDLDSMDFLDIVMELRKKHSIEVPEADYPRLASLDSCAEYLQPKFAK
;
A
#
# COMPACT_ATOMS: atom_id res chain seq x y z
N MET A 1 1.18 2.53 15.76
CA MET A 1 1.07 1.21 15.09
C MET A 1 2.47 0.69 14.83
N THR A 2 2.66 -0.64 14.87
CA THR A 2 3.94 -1.27 14.50
C THR A 2 4.07 -1.39 12.99
N TYR A 3 5.29 -1.59 12.51
CA TYR A 3 5.59 -1.74 11.09
C TYR A 3 4.81 -2.89 10.44
N GLU A 4 4.72 -4.02 11.14
CA GLU A 4 3.97 -5.20 10.70
C GLU A 4 2.46 -4.92 10.59
N GLN A 5 1.88 -4.16 11.53
CA GLN A 5 0.46 -3.79 11.45
C GLN A 5 0.15 -2.93 10.22
N VAL A 6 1.04 -1.99 9.89
CA VAL A 6 0.86 -1.13 8.71
C VAL A 6 0.95 -1.96 7.44
N LYS A 7 1.91 -2.88 7.35
CA LYS A 7 2.01 -3.83 6.24
C LYS A 7 0.74 -4.65 6.06
N GLN A 8 0.19 -5.15 7.16
CA GLN A 8 -1.00 -5.98 7.15
C GLN A 8 -2.22 -5.20 6.66
N ILE A 9 -2.36 -3.94 7.08
CA ILE A 9 -3.42 -3.04 6.60
C ILE A 9 -3.27 -2.75 5.10
N VAL A 10 -2.05 -2.51 4.64
CA VAL A 10 -1.79 -2.31 3.21
C VAL A 10 -2.18 -3.56 2.42
N LEU A 11 -1.81 -4.75 2.90
CA LEU A 11 -2.23 -6.02 2.28
C LEU A 11 -3.75 -6.19 2.29
N ASP A 12 -4.44 -5.91 3.41
CA ASP A 12 -5.91 -5.96 3.47
C ASP A 12 -6.56 -5.00 2.46
N ILE A 13 -6.06 -3.76 2.35
CA ILE A 13 -6.56 -2.78 1.39
C ILE A 13 -6.37 -3.27 -0.04
N ILE A 14 -5.18 -3.79 -0.35
CA ILE A 14 -4.91 -4.34 -1.68
C ILE A 14 -5.81 -5.55 -1.95
N SER A 15 -6.06 -6.40 -0.96
CA SER A 15 -6.95 -7.56 -1.10
C SER A 15 -8.40 -7.17 -1.35
N GLU A 16 -8.84 -6.03 -0.83
CA GLU A 16 -10.19 -5.51 -1.11
C GLU A 16 -10.31 -4.92 -2.52
N ILE A 17 -9.24 -4.30 -3.02
CA ILE A 17 -9.23 -3.62 -4.33
C ILE A 17 -8.96 -4.63 -5.46
N ALA A 18 -7.96 -5.47 -5.27
CA ALA A 18 -7.50 -6.49 -6.19
C ALA A 18 -7.61 -7.88 -5.52
N PRO A 19 -8.82 -8.40 -5.31
CA PRO A 19 -9.05 -9.71 -4.68
C PRO A 19 -8.56 -10.90 -5.52
N ASP A 20 -8.32 -10.68 -6.81
CA ASP A 20 -7.81 -11.69 -7.74
C ASP A 20 -6.29 -11.86 -7.65
N GLU A 21 -5.59 -10.93 -6.99
CA GLU A 21 -4.13 -10.95 -6.83
C GLU A 21 -3.67 -11.79 -5.64
N ASP A 22 -2.54 -12.49 -5.79
CA ASP A 22 -2.00 -13.34 -4.73
C ASP A 22 -1.11 -12.54 -3.76
N LEU A 23 -1.70 -12.20 -2.61
CA LEU A 23 -1.04 -11.43 -1.55
C LEU A 23 -0.26 -12.29 -0.55
N SER A 24 -0.33 -13.62 -0.69
CA SER A 24 0.21 -14.59 0.28
C SER A 24 1.74 -14.63 0.27
N ASP A 25 2.34 -14.40 -0.90
CA ASP A 25 3.79 -14.44 -1.15
C ASP A 25 4.38 -13.06 -1.47
N VAL A 26 3.63 -11.98 -1.17
CA VAL A 26 4.09 -10.61 -1.43
C VAL A 26 5.35 -10.31 -0.64
N LYS A 27 6.42 -9.96 -1.37
CA LYS A 27 7.69 -9.60 -0.78
C LYS A 27 7.70 -8.11 -0.43
N PRO A 28 8.06 -7.74 0.80
CA PRO A 28 8.03 -6.34 1.21
C PRO A 28 9.09 -5.48 0.51
N GLU A 29 10.20 -6.10 0.10
CA GLU A 29 11.32 -5.47 -0.62
C GLU A 29 11.05 -5.27 -2.11
N VAL A 30 10.04 -5.95 -2.67
CA VAL A 30 9.73 -5.91 -4.10
C VAL A 30 8.60 -4.90 -4.36
N PRO A 31 8.60 -4.22 -5.52
CA PRO A 31 7.50 -3.34 -5.89
C PRO A 31 6.18 -4.09 -6.04
N LEU A 32 5.12 -3.68 -5.34
CA LEU A 32 3.76 -4.23 -5.42
C LEU A 32 3.26 -4.31 -6.86
N ARG A 33 3.52 -3.28 -7.67
CA ARG A 33 3.18 -3.27 -9.10
C ARG A 33 3.78 -4.43 -9.91
N ASP A 34 4.98 -4.87 -9.54
CA ASP A 34 5.68 -5.92 -10.29
C ASP A 34 5.25 -7.34 -9.87
N GLN A 35 4.73 -7.49 -8.65
CA GLN A 35 4.30 -8.79 -8.11
C GLN A 35 2.79 -9.00 -8.13
N LEU A 36 2.01 -7.91 -8.21
CA LEU A 36 0.55 -7.93 -8.16
C LEU A 36 -0.09 -7.39 -9.45
N ASP A 37 0.68 -7.35 -10.56
CA ASP A 37 0.30 -6.87 -11.89
C ASP A 37 -0.65 -5.64 -11.88
N LEU A 38 -0.44 -4.73 -10.92
CA LEU A 38 -1.39 -3.66 -10.62
C LEU A 38 -1.44 -2.63 -11.75
N ASP A 39 -2.63 -2.40 -12.26
CA ASP A 39 -2.85 -1.37 -13.26
C ASP A 39 -2.80 0.04 -12.66
N SER A 40 -2.81 1.05 -13.54
CA SER A 40 -2.88 2.44 -13.10
C SER A 40 -4.16 2.77 -12.34
N MET A 41 -5.25 2.03 -12.58
CA MET A 41 -6.50 2.19 -11.84
C MET A 41 -6.39 1.61 -10.44
N ASP A 42 -5.93 0.36 -10.29
CA ASP A 42 -5.79 -0.29 -8.98
C ASP A 42 -4.88 0.50 -8.05
N PHE A 43 -3.78 1.03 -8.59
CA PHE A 43 -2.88 1.89 -7.83
C PHE A 43 -3.56 3.17 -7.32
N LEU A 44 -4.40 3.81 -8.13
CA LEU A 44 -5.16 4.99 -7.72
C LEU A 44 -6.19 4.64 -6.65
N ASP A 45 -6.84 3.48 -6.77
CA ASP A 45 -7.79 2.99 -5.77
C ASP A 45 -7.10 2.72 -4.43
N ILE A 46 -5.89 2.15 -4.43
CA ILE A 46 -5.10 1.92 -3.20
C ILE A 46 -4.80 3.24 -2.51
N VAL A 47 -4.35 4.25 -3.27
CA VAL A 47 -4.08 5.59 -2.74
C VAL A 47 -5.35 6.25 -2.21
N MET A 48 -6.48 6.10 -2.91
CA MET A 48 -7.76 6.64 -2.48
C MET A 48 -8.27 5.98 -1.19
N GLU A 49 -8.13 4.66 -1.04
CA GLU A 49 -8.51 3.94 0.16
C GLU A 49 -7.64 4.32 1.35
N LEU A 50 -6.30 4.41 1.17
CA LEU A 50 -5.39 4.93 2.20
C LEU A 50 -5.81 6.35 2.66
N ARG A 51 -6.24 7.19 1.72
CA ARG A 51 -6.75 8.53 2.04
C ARG A 51 -8.08 8.50 2.78
N LYS A 52 -9.04 7.67 2.36
CA LYS A 52 -10.36 7.59 2.98
C LYS A 52 -10.35 6.91 4.35
N LYS A 53 -9.78 5.70 4.44
CA LYS A 53 -9.76 4.91 5.67
C LYS A 53 -8.83 5.52 6.72
N HIS A 54 -7.72 6.13 6.30
CA HIS A 54 -6.67 6.55 7.21
C HIS A 54 -6.35 8.05 7.17
N SER A 55 -7.06 8.85 6.37
CA SER A 55 -6.79 10.30 6.20
C SER A 55 -5.35 10.59 5.75
N ILE A 56 -4.74 9.65 5.04
CA ILE A 56 -3.38 9.79 4.54
C ILE A 56 -3.42 10.28 3.09
N GLU A 57 -3.03 11.53 2.87
CA GLU A 57 -2.81 12.02 1.52
C GLU A 57 -1.45 11.59 1.01
N VAL A 58 -1.45 11.02 -0.20
CA VAL A 58 -0.24 10.63 -0.93
C VAL A 58 -0.20 11.44 -2.22
N PRO A 59 0.70 12.44 -2.33
CA PRO A 59 0.86 13.18 -3.57
C PRO A 59 1.52 12.29 -4.65
N GLU A 60 1.31 12.63 -5.92
CA GLU A 60 1.91 11.92 -7.06
C GLU A 60 3.45 11.82 -6.97
N ALA A 61 4.08 12.85 -6.39
CA ALA A 61 5.52 12.86 -6.16
C ALA A 61 6.01 11.75 -5.21
N ASP A 62 5.13 11.26 -4.32
CA ASP A 62 5.42 10.19 -3.37
C ASP A 62 4.92 8.81 -3.87
N TYR A 63 4.34 8.70 -5.07
CA TYR A 63 3.98 7.40 -5.65
C TYR A 63 5.14 6.40 -5.71
N PRO A 64 6.39 6.80 -6.03
CA PRO A 64 7.53 5.90 -5.95
C PRO A 64 7.80 5.36 -4.54
N ARG A 65 7.38 6.09 -3.49
CA ARG A 65 7.48 5.63 -2.11
C ARG A 65 6.39 4.63 -1.73
N LEU A 66 5.34 4.50 -2.54
CA LEU A 66 4.36 3.44 -2.41
C LEU A 66 4.66 2.25 -3.34
N ALA A 67 5.86 2.22 -3.92
CA ALA A 67 6.21 1.15 -4.84
C ALA A 67 6.23 -0.20 -4.13
N SER A 68 6.83 -0.31 -2.94
CA SER A 68 6.95 -1.57 -2.18
C SER A 68 6.23 -1.53 -0.84
N LEU A 69 5.92 -2.71 -0.29
CA LEU A 69 5.26 -2.80 1.02
C LEU A 69 6.12 -2.20 2.14
N ASP A 70 7.45 -2.35 2.06
CA ASP A 70 8.39 -1.72 3.01
C ASP A 70 8.30 -0.19 2.93
N SER A 71 8.42 0.36 1.72
CA SER A 71 8.39 1.81 1.53
C SER A 71 7.04 2.41 1.92
N CYS A 72 5.94 1.70 1.59
CA CYS A 72 4.60 2.01 2.08
C CYS A 72 4.59 2.04 3.60
N ALA A 73 5.04 0.97 4.26
CA ALA A 73 5.01 0.87 5.71
C ALA A 73 5.88 1.94 6.38
N GLU A 74 7.08 2.23 5.87
CA GLU A 74 7.95 3.31 6.37
C GLU A 74 7.30 4.69 6.20
N TYR A 75 6.63 4.93 5.07
CA TYR A 75 5.97 6.20 4.80
C TYR A 75 4.69 6.38 5.63
N LEU A 76 3.93 5.30 5.80
CA LEU A 76 2.65 5.28 6.48
C LEU A 76 2.82 5.23 8.01
N GLN A 77 3.81 4.50 8.54
CA GLN A 77 4.07 4.37 9.98
C GLN A 77 4.04 5.69 10.76
N PRO A 78 4.77 6.76 10.37
CA PRO A 78 4.71 8.04 11.07
C PRO A 78 3.38 8.76 10.89
N LYS A 79 2.63 8.51 9.81
CA LYS A 79 1.32 9.10 9.56
C LYS A 79 0.21 8.44 10.39
N PHE A 80 0.34 7.15 10.66
CA PHE A 80 -0.55 6.37 11.53
C PHE A 80 -0.32 6.59 13.03
N ALA A 81 0.81 7.18 13.41
CA ALA A 81 1.16 7.46 14.81
C ALA A 81 0.66 8.82 15.31
N LYS A 82 -0.13 9.54 14.50
CA LYS A 82 -0.65 10.87 14.80
C LYS A 82 -2.13 10.80 15.16
#